data_AF-A0A533SFS7-F1
#
_entry.id   AF-A0A533SFS7-F1
#
_cell.length_a   1.000
_cell.length_b   1.000
_cell.length_c   1.000
_cell.angle_alpha   90.00
_cell.angle_beta   90.00
_cell.angle_gamma   90.00
#
_symmetry.space_group_name_H-M   'P 1'
#
loop_
_entity.id
_entity.type
_entity.pdbx_description
1 polymer ?
#
loop_
_entity_poly.entity_id
_entity_poly.type
_entity_poly.pdbx_seq_one_letter_code
_entity_poly.pdbx_strand_id
1 'polypeptide(L)'
;MEHIVDVGDRLSQIKSRYDELSALISDPKVMTDREEYARLTKEHAELGEIVRASERLNALQERIAEAEQLLADPELGDLAREDMEAAKDELTEAEADLKA
;
A
#
# COMPACT_ATOMS: atom_id res chain seq x y z
N MET A 1 -9.48 -13.01 14.97
CA MET A 1 -8.04 -12.97 14.60
C MET A 1 -7.76 -13.67 13.27
N GLU A 2 -8.60 -14.62 12.81
CA GLU A 2 -8.45 -15.31 11.49
C GLU A 2 -8.54 -14.38 10.26
N HIS A 3 -9.30 -13.28 10.30
CA HIS A 3 -9.52 -12.44 9.12
C HIS A 3 -8.35 -11.52 8.73
N ILE A 4 -7.41 -11.24 9.64
CA ILE A 4 -6.29 -10.31 9.38
C ILE A 4 -5.17 -11.01 8.61
N VAL A 5 -4.95 -12.31 8.89
CA VAL A 5 -3.91 -13.12 8.22
C VAL A 5 -4.24 -13.32 6.74
N ASP A 6 -5.52 -13.50 6.40
CA ASP A 6 -6.01 -13.67 5.02
C ASP A 6 -5.79 -12.42 4.14
N VAL A 7 -5.99 -11.23 4.72
CA VAL A 7 -5.84 -9.95 3.99
C VAL A 7 -4.37 -9.66 3.68
N GLY A 8 -3.46 -9.92 4.62
CA GLY A 8 -2.01 -9.73 4.39
C GLY A 8 -1.45 -10.67 3.31
N ASP A 9 -1.88 -11.93 3.32
CA ASP A 9 -1.49 -12.91 2.30
C ASP A 9 -2.06 -12.54 0.91
N ARG A 10 -3.30 -12.05 0.86
CA ARG A 10 -3.92 -11.57 -0.37
C ARG A 10 -3.20 -10.35 -0.97
N LEU A 11 -2.86 -9.37 -0.14
CA LEU A 11 -2.10 -8.19 -0.59
C LEU A 11 -0.71 -8.57 -1.09
N SER A 12 -0.06 -9.53 -0.44
CA SER A 12 1.24 -10.06 -0.88
C SER A 12 1.15 -10.73 -2.25
N GLN A 13 0.10 -11.52 -2.51
CA GLN A 13 -0.15 -12.11 -3.83
C GLN A 13 -0.42 -11.05 -4.90
N ILE A 14 -1.21 -10.02 -4.56
CA ILE A 14 -1.49 -8.89 -5.46
C ILE A 14 -0.21 -8.14 -5.81
N LYS A 15 0.65 -7.87 -4.82
CA LYS A 15 1.96 -7.23 -5.05
C LYS A 15 2.86 -8.10 -5.93
N SER A 16 2.96 -9.39 -5.65
CA SER A 16 3.73 -10.32 -6.48
C SER A 16 3.26 -10.31 -7.94
N ARG A 17 1.94 -10.33 -8.15
CA ARG A 17 1.36 -10.26 -9.50
C ARG A 17 1.64 -8.91 -10.18
N TYR A 18 1.53 -7.81 -9.44
CA TYR A 18 1.86 -6.49 -9.94
C TYR A 18 3.32 -6.39 -10.41
N ASP A 19 4.25 -6.91 -9.61
CA ASP A 19 5.68 -6.93 -9.94
C ASP A 19 5.99 -7.81 -11.17
N GLU A 20 5.33 -8.98 -11.27
CA GLU A 20 5.41 -9.83 -12.46
C GLU A 20 4.92 -9.11 -13.72
N LEU A 21 3.77 -8.43 -13.65
CA LEU A 21 3.22 -7.67 -14.77
C LEU A 21 4.16 -6.53 -15.17
N SER A 22 4.73 -5.81 -14.19
CA SER A 22 5.75 -4.78 -14.42
C SER A 22 6.94 -5.32 -15.23
N ALA A 23 7.42 -6.52 -14.89
CA ALA A 23 8.50 -7.18 -15.61
C ALA A 23 8.08 -7.58 -17.04
N LEU A 24 6.89 -8.15 -17.22
CA LEU A 24 6.36 -8.56 -18.53
C LEU A 24 6.13 -7.38 -19.46
N ILE A 25 5.55 -6.29 -18.97
CA ILE A 25 5.30 -5.06 -19.75
C ILE A 25 6.62 -4.44 -20.24
N SER A 26 7.71 -4.65 -19.51
CA SER A 26 9.05 -4.18 -19.86
C SER A 26 9.77 -5.07 -20.89
N ASP A 27 9.23 -6.25 -21.23
CA ASP A 27 9.79 -7.13 -22.27
C ASP A 27 9.52 -6.55 -23.67
N PRO A 28 10.55 -6.27 -24.49
CA PRO A 28 10.36 -5.77 -25.85
C PRO A 28 9.41 -6.62 -26.72
N LYS A 29 9.34 -7.93 -26.49
CA LYS A 29 8.41 -8.82 -27.22
C LYS A 29 6.96 -8.47 -26.93
N VAL A 30 6.64 -8.20 -25.67
CA VAL A 30 5.31 -7.75 -25.23
C VAL A 30 5.04 -6.36 -25.76
N MET A 31 6.01 -5.44 -25.66
CA MET A 31 5.85 -4.06 -26.16
C MET A 31 5.54 -3.96 -27.65
N THR A 32 6.00 -4.93 -28.45
CA THR A 32 5.69 -5.00 -29.89
C THR A 32 4.34 -5.63 -30.21
N ASP A 33 3.73 -6.36 -29.26
CA ASP A 33 2.38 -6.92 -29.38
C ASP A 33 1.37 -5.97 -28.72
N ARG A 34 0.65 -5.20 -29.55
CA ARG A 34 -0.28 -4.18 -29.06
C ARG A 34 -1.43 -4.74 -28.23
N GLU A 35 -1.91 -5.94 -28.57
CA GLU A 35 -3.06 -6.52 -27.89
C GLU A 35 -2.64 -7.03 -26.51
N GLU A 36 -1.53 -7.76 -26.45
CA GLU A 36 -0.98 -8.28 -25.20
C GLU A 36 -0.49 -7.14 -24.28
N TYR A 37 0.18 -6.13 -24.83
CA TYR A 37 0.59 -4.95 -24.08
C TYR A 37 -0.61 -4.21 -23.46
N ALA A 38 -1.68 -3.98 -24.23
CA ALA A 38 -2.88 -3.31 -23.73
C ALA A 38 -3.56 -4.13 -22.62
N ARG A 39 -3.60 -5.46 -22.75
CA ARG A 39 -4.15 -6.36 -21.74
C ARG A 39 -3.36 -6.30 -20.43
N LEU A 40 -2.04 -6.47 -20.51
CA LEU A 40 -1.16 -6.50 -19.34
C LEU A 40 -1.08 -5.14 -18.64
N THR A 41 -1.01 -4.04 -19.39
CA THR A 41 -0.99 -2.69 -18.79
C THR A 41 -2.30 -2.34 -18.09
N LYS A 42 -3.44 -2.80 -18.61
CA LYS A 42 -4.74 -2.65 -17.93
C LYS A 42 -4.76 -3.43 -16.61
N GLU A 43 -4.39 -4.70 -16.64
CA GLU A 43 -4.31 -5.54 -15.43
C GLU A 43 -3.34 -4.92 -14.40
N HIS A 44 -2.18 -4.44 -14.85
CA HIS A 44 -1.20 -3.77 -14.00
C HIS A 44 -1.74 -2.47 -13.39
N ALA A 45 -2.50 -1.67 -14.14
CA ALA A 45 -3.11 -0.45 -13.63
C ALA A 45 -4.13 -0.73 -12.51
N GLU A 46 -4.99 -1.74 -12.72
CA GLU A 46 -5.98 -2.19 -11.74
C GLU A 46 -5.31 -2.69 -10.44
N LEU A 47 -4.29 -3.55 -10.55
CA LEU A 47 -3.56 -4.02 -9.37
C LEU A 47 -2.75 -2.91 -8.70
N GLY A 48 -2.23 -1.96 -9.47
CA GLY A 48 -1.44 -0.84 -8.98
C GLY A 48 -2.21 0.07 -8.03
N GLU A 49 -3.52 0.21 -8.19
CA GLU A 49 -4.36 0.96 -7.23
C GLU A 49 -4.36 0.29 -5.85
N ILE A 50 -4.53 -1.04 -5.83
CA ILE A 50 -4.53 -1.84 -4.59
C ILE A 50 -3.15 -1.82 -3.93
N VAL A 51 -2.07 -1.97 -4.72
CA VAL A 51 -0.69 -1.92 -4.20
C VAL A 51 -0.40 -0.56 -3.57
N ARG A 52 -0.75 0.56 -4.24
CA ARG A 52 -0.56 1.90 -3.70
C ARG A 52 -1.36 2.12 -2.41
N ALA A 53 -2.59 1.65 -2.36
CA ALA A 53 -3.41 1.72 -1.15
C ALA A 53 -2.76 0.94 0.01
N SER A 54 -2.26 -0.27 -0.26
CA SER A 54 -1.53 -1.07 0.75
C SER A 54 -0.24 -0.40 1.21
N GLU A 55 0.53 0.22 0.31
CA GLU A 55 1.76 0.93 0.67
C GLU A 55 1.47 2.16 1.53
N ARG A 56 0.38 2.88 1.24
CA ARG A 56 -0.09 3.99 2.07
C ARG A 56 -0.45 3.52 3.49
N LEU A 57 -1.14 2.40 3.64
CA LEU A 57 -1.46 1.83 4.95
C LEU A 57 -0.20 1.52 5.75
N ASN A 58 0.77 0.84 5.13
CA ASN A 58 2.03 0.51 5.78
C ASN A 58 2.79 1.77 6.23
N ALA A 59 2.86 2.79 5.36
CA ALA A 59 3.53 4.06 5.69
C ALA A 59 2.85 4.79 6.85
N LEU A 60 1.51 4.78 6.93
CA LEU A 60 0.77 5.36 8.05
C LEU A 60 1.01 4.60 9.36
N GLN A 61 1.08 3.28 9.30
CA GLN A 61 1.44 2.45 10.46
C GLN A 61 2.86 2.72 10.95
N GLU A 62 3.82 2.86 10.03
CA GLU A 62 5.19 3.24 10.36
C GLU A 62 5.23 4.64 11.00
N ARG A 63 4.53 5.61 10.43
CA ARG A 63 4.44 6.98 10.98
C ARG A 63 3.87 7.00 12.40
N ILE A 64 2.84 6.18 12.67
CA ILE A 64 2.30 6.00 14.03
C ILE A 64 3.35 5.41 14.97
N ALA A 65 4.03 4.34 14.54
CA ALA A 65 5.06 3.68 15.37
C ALA A 65 6.25 4.61 15.67
N GLU A 66 6.68 5.41 14.70
CA GLU A 66 7.71 6.43 14.89
C GLU A 66 7.25 7.52 15.86
N ALA A 67 6.03 8.04 15.71
CA ALA A 67 5.47 9.03 16.63
C ALA A 67 5.33 8.47 18.06
N GLU A 68 4.93 7.19 18.21
CA GLU A 68 4.85 6.51 19.51
C GLU A 68 6.21 6.44 20.22
N GLN A 69 7.31 6.28 19.48
CA GLN A 69 8.66 6.30 20.06
C GLN A 69 9.05 7.69 20.57
N LEU A 70 8.54 8.75 19.94
CA LEU A 70 8.81 10.15 20.30
C LEU A 70 7.92 10.67 21.44
N LEU A 71 6.84 9.97 21.80
CA LEU A 71 5.94 10.39 22.89
C LEU A 71 6.62 10.53 24.26
N ALA A 72 7.70 9.78 24.49
CA ALA A 72 8.45 9.82 25.74
C ALA A 72 9.41 11.02 25.82
N ASP A 73 9.64 11.72 24.70
CA ASP A 73 10.49 12.90 24.65
C ASP A 73 9.69 14.13 25.14
N PRO A 74 10.13 14.83 26.20
CA PRO A 74 9.41 15.97 26.75
C PRO A 74 9.43 17.21 25.85
N GLU A 75 10.33 17.31 24.87
CA GLU A 75 10.34 18.41 23.89
C GLU A 75 9.46 18.09 22.67
N LEU A 76 9.34 16.82 22.29
CA LEU A 76 8.63 16.40 21.09
C LEU A 76 7.28 15.73 21.36
N GLY A 77 6.97 15.35 22.59
CA GLY A 77 5.85 14.47 22.91
C GLY A 77 4.46 15.03 22.60
N ASP A 78 4.28 16.35 22.70
CA ASP A 78 3.01 16.99 22.31
C ASP A 78 2.83 17.02 20.79
N LEU A 79 3.90 17.33 20.03
CA LEU A 79 3.89 17.28 18.56
C LEU A 79 3.70 15.84 18.05
N ALA A 80 4.41 14.88 18.65
CA ALA A 80 4.29 13.47 18.32
C ALA A 80 2.87 12.94 18.58
N ARG A 81 2.17 13.43 19.61
CA ARG A 81 0.77 13.08 19.86
C ARG A 81 -0.14 13.57 18.74
N GLU A 82 0.01 14.82 18.31
CA GLU A 82 -0.77 15.39 17.20
C GLU A 82 -0.52 14.64 15.89
N ASP A 83 0.75 14.37 15.56
CA ASP A 83 1.14 13.61 14.36
C ASP A 83 0.58 12.18 14.37
N MET A 84 0.59 11.53 15.54
CA MET A 84 0.04 10.19 15.74
C MET A 84 -1.49 10.18 15.56
N GLU A 85 -2.21 11.15 16.12
CA GLU A 85 -3.67 11.22 15.95
C GLU A 85 -4.04 11.47 14.49
N ALA A 86 -3.37 12.41 13.81
CA ALA A 86 -3.57 12.65 12.38
C ALA A 86 -3.30 11.39 11.55
N ALA A 87 -2.23 10.65 11.85
CA ALA A 87 -1.90 9.41 11.14
C ALA A 87 -2.94 8.30 11.38
N LYS A 88 -3.53 8.23 12.58
CA LYS A 88 -4.60 7.26 12.92
C LYS A 88 -5.91 7.58 12.19
N ASP A 89 -6.25 8.85 12.06
CA ASP A 89 -7.42 9.29 11.28
C ASP A 89 -7.24 8.95 9.80
N GLU A 90 -6.08 9.30 9.23
CA GLU A 90 -5.72 8.96 7.84
C GLU A 90 -5.71 7.44 7.60
N LEU A 91 -5.25 6.65 8.58
CA LEU A 91 -5.23 5.18 8.50
C LEU A 91 -6.66 4.63 8.42
N THR A 92 -7.57 5.18 9.22
CA THR A 92 -8.98 4.76 9.25
C THR A 92 -9.66 5.02 7.90
N GLU A 93 -9.41 6.18 7.29
CA GLU A 93 -9.92 6.51 5.96
C GLU A 93 -9.33 5.57 4.90
N ALA A 94 -8.01 5.36 4.91
CA ALA A 94 -7.33 4.50 3.94
C ALA A 94 -7.78 3.02 4.05
N GLU A 95 -8.09 2.52 5.25
CA GLU A 95 -8.63 1.17 5.43
C GLU A 95 -10.06 1.03 4.89
N ALA A 96 -10.86 2.10 4.95
CA ALA A 96 -12.22 2.11 4.41
C ALA A 96 -12.19 2.06 2.88
N ASP A 97 -11.30 2.83 2.25
CA ASP A 97 -11.10 2.85 0.79
C ASP A 97 -10.71 1.47 0.23
N LEU A 98 -9.96 0.66 0.99
CA LEU A 98 -9.52 -0.67 0.57
C LEU A 98 -10.59 -1.77 0.75
N LYS A 99 -11.54 -1.56 1.67
CA LYS A 99 -12.63 -2.52 1.96
C LYS A 99 -13.88 -2.33 1.10
N ALA A 100 -14.02 -1.17 0.46
CA ALA A 100 -15.14 -0.81 -0.42
C ALA A 100 -15.03 -1.47 -1.81
#